data_AF-A0A968C2N1-F1
#
_entry.id   AF-A0A968C2N1-F1
#
_cell.length_a   1.000
_cell.length_b   1.000
_cell.length_c   1.000
_cell.angle_alpha   90.00
_cell.angle_beta   90.00
_cell.angle_gamma   90.00
#
_symmetry.space_group_name_H-M   'P 1'
#
loop_
_entity.id
_entity.type
_entity.pdbx_description
1 polymer ?
#
loop_
_entity_poly.entity_id
_entity_poly.type
_entity_poly.pdbx_seq_one_letter_code
_entity_poly.pdbx_strand_id
1 'polypeptide(L)' 'EDADRLDVRRENVHHLSFGYGIHFCLGASLARLEGCVALDEVLARWPEWEIDRDAAVMAHTSSVRGWKSLPARV' A
#
# COMPACT_ATOMS: atom_id res chain seq x y z
N GLU A 1 1.61 -18.06 8.70
CA GLU A 1 2.45 -17.72 9.88
C GLU A 1 3.25 -16.46 9.54
N ASP A 2 3.67 -15.69 10.54
CA ASP A 2 4.38 -14.39 10.39
C ASP A 2 3.57 -13.28 9.67
N ALA A 3 2.51 -12.79 10.33
CA ALA A 3 1.58 -11.81 9.75
C ALA A 3 2.16 -10.39 9.63
N ASP A 4 3.16 -10.04 10.44
CA ASP A 4 3.77 -8.70 10.46
C ASP A 4 4.82 -8.53 9.36
N ARG A 5 5.31 -9.64 8.79
CA ARG A 5 6.26 -9.62 7.68
C ARG A 5 5.57 -9.46 6.32
N LEU A 6 6.03 -8.46 5.56
CA LEU A 6 5.72 -8.35 4.14
C LEU A 6 6.45 -9.46 3.36
N ASP A 7 5.67 -10.34 2.74
CA ASP A 7 6.15 -11.34 1.80
C ASP A 7 5.30 -11.24 0.52
N VAL A 8 5.90 -10.71 -0.54
CA VAL A 8 5.23 -10.51 -1.84
C VAL A 8 4.97 -11.81 -2.59
N ARG A 9 5.57 -12.93 -2.15
CA ARG A 9 5.36 -14.27 -2.72
C ARG A 9 4.45 -15.13 -1.86
N ARG A 10 3.83 -14.56 -0.81
CA ARG A 10 2.91 -15.30 0.06
C ARG A 10 1.73 -15.82 -0.75
N GLU A 11 1.49 -17.12 -0.67
CA GLU A 11 0.35 -17.78 -1.31
C GLU A 11 -0.90 -17.76 -0.43
N ASN A 12 -2.07 -18.00 -1.03
CA ASN A 12 -3.36 -18.11 -0.35
C ASN A 12 -3.68 -16.91 0.58
N VAL A 13 -3.37 -15.69 0.12
CA VAL A 13 -3.60 -14.46 0.89
C VAL A 13 -5.10 -14.11 0.87
N HIS A 14 -5.76 -14.27 2.01
CA HIS A 14 -7.11 -13.79 2.25
C HIS A 14 -7.07 -12.59 3.19
N HIS A 15 -7.33 -11.39 2.66
CA HIS A 15 -7.30 -10.13 3.43
C HIS A 15 -8.65 -9.41 3.37
N LEU A 16 -8.92 -8.58 4.38
CA LEU A 16 -10.17 -7.82 4.50
C LEU A 16 -10.05 -6.36 4.06
N SER A 17 -8.97 -5.97 3.35
CA SER A 17 -8.75 -4.56 2.96
C SER A 17 -9.82 -3.99 2.03
N PHE A 18 -10.56 -4.85 1.33
CA PHE A 18 -11.70 -4.46 0.47
C PHE A 18 -13.06 -4.83 1.08
N GLY A 19 -13.10 -5.23 2.36
CA GLY A 19 -14.31 -5.74 2.99
C GLY A 19 -14.75 -7.10 2.45
N TYR A 20 -15.98 -7.50 2.78
CA TYR A 20 -16.60 -8.77 2.38
C TYR A 20 -18.12 -8.64 2.31
N GLY A 21 -18.79 -9.51 1.56
CA GLY A 21 -20.25 -9.56 1.46
C GLY A 21 -20.83 -8.45 0.58
N ILE A 22 -22.03 -7.99 0.91
CA ILE A 22 -22.80 -7.04 0.07
C ILE A 22 -22.14 -5.65 -0.06
N HIS A 23 -21.23 -5.32 0.86
CA HIS A 23 -20.47 -4.06 0.87
C HIS A 23 -19.02 -4.27 0.42
N PHE A 24 -18.74 -5.35 -0.31
CA PHE A 24 -17.42 -5.53 -0.94
C PHE A 24 -17.06 -4.30 -1.79
N CYS A 25 -15.84 -3.82 -1.65
CA CYS A 25 -15.39 -2.57 -2.24
C CYS A 25 -15.63 -2.55 -3.75
N LEU A 26 -16.52 -1.68 -4.20
CA LEU A 26 -16.81 -1.46 -5.61
C LEU A 26 -15.55 -1.07 -6.41
N GLY A 27 -14.61 -0.37 -5.77
CA GLY A 27 -13.35 0.08 -6.36
C GLY A 27 -12.21 -0.94 -6.32
N ALA A 28 -12.41 -2.18 -5.84
CA ALA A 28 -11.31 -3.13 -5.63
C ALA A 28 -10.48 -3.41 -6.90
N SER A 29 -11.12 -3.49 -8.06
CA SER A 29 -10.41 -3.71 -9.33
C SER A 29 -9.60 -2.49 -9.76
N LEU A 30 -10.15 -1.28 -9.58
CA LEU A 30 -9.45 -0.03 -9.91
C LEU A 30 -8.26 0.19 -8.99
N ALA A 31 -8.43 0.03 -7.68
CA ALA A 31 -7.35 0.18 -6.70
C ALA A 31 -6.19 -0.78 -6.96
N ARG A 32 -6.48 -2.01 -7.41
CA ARG A 32 -5.44 -2.98 -7.82
C ARG A 32 -4.69 -2.51 -9.06
N LEU A 33 -5.40 -2.04 -10.09
CA LEU A 33 -4.77 -1.53 -11.31
C LEU A 33 -3.89 -0.33 -11.01
N GLU A 34 -4.41 0.64 -10.25
CA GLU A 34 -3.65 1.83 -9.82
C GLU A 34 -2.41 1.42 -9.03
N GLY A 35 -2.52 0.44 -8.12
CA GLY A 35 -1.39 -0.08 -7.36
C GLY A 35 -0.31 -0.72 -8.23
N CYS A 36 -0.70 -1.53 -9.22
CA CYS A 36 0.25 -2.12 -10.18
C CYS A 36 0.98 -1.05 -10.98
N VAL A 37 0.23 -0.13 -11.61
CA VAL A 37 0.82 0.96 -12.41
C VAL A 37 1.73 1.84 -11.56
N ALA A 38 1.28 2.22 -10.36
CA ALA A 38 2.06 3.06 -9.47
C ALA A 38 3.39 2.39 -9.08
N LEU A 39 3.39 1.10 -8.73
CA LEU A 39 4.61 0.38 -8.36
C LEU A 39 5.53 0.14 -9.55
N ASP A 40 4.99 -0.27 -10.70
CA ASP A 40 5.77 -0.54 -11.92
C ASP A 40 6.49 0.72 -12.41
N GLU A 41 5.77 1.83 -12.55
CA GLU A 41 6.33 3.09 -13.06
C GLU A 41 7.34 3.71 -12.09
N VAL A 42 7.07 3.62 -10.79
CA VAL A 42 7.98 4.02 -9.74
C VAL A 42 9.30 3.26 -9.84
N LEU A 43 9.25 1.93 -9.88
CA LEU A 43 10.44 1.09 -9.85
C LEU A 43 11.22 1.16 -11.16
N ALA A 44 10.52 1.37 -12.28
CA ALA A 44 11.14 1.60 -13.58
C ALA A 44 11.88 2.94 -13.65
N ARG A 45 11.32 3.99 -13.06
CA ARG A 45 11.89 5.35 -13.11
C ARG A 45 12.95 5.60 -12.04
N TRP A 46 12.73 5.11 -10.83
CA TRP A 46 13.59 5.27 -9.65
C TRP A 46 13.79 3.90 -8.99
N PRO A 47 14.74 3.10 -9.49
CA PRO A 47 14.97 1.75 -8.97
C PRO A 47 15.52 1.75 -7.54
N GLU A 48 16.19 2.84 -7.15
CA GLU A 48 16.73 3.05 -5.82
C GLU A 48 16.29 4.42 -5.29
N TRP A 49 15.88 4.44 -4.02
CA TRP A 49 15.46 5.63 -3.31
C TRP A 49 15.44 5.36 -1.80
N GLU A 50 15.40 6.43 -1.02
CA GLU A 50 15.36 6.38 0.43
C GLU A 50 14.14 7.11 0.97
N ILE A 51 13.52 6.54 2.00
CA ILE A 51 12.39 7.16 2.71
C ILE A 51 12.92 7.74 4.02
N ASP A 52 12.70 9.03 4.24
CA ASP A 52 12.95 9.67 5.52
C ASP A 52 11.80 9.33 6.48
N ARG A 53 12.05 8.35 7.35
CA ARG A 53 11.08 7.87 8.34
C ARG A 53 10.92 8.84 9.51
N ASP A 54 11.95 9.63 9.82
CA ASP A 54 11.94 10.57 10.95
C ASP A 54 11.08 11.79 10.62
N ALA A 55 11.03 12.18 9.35
CA ALA A 55 10.16 13.25 8.85
C ALA A 55 8.77 12.76 8.41
N ALA A 56 8.47 11.47 8.51
CA ALA A 56 7.19 10.91 8.06
C ALA A 56 6.04 11.26 9.02
N VAL A 57 4.90 11.70 8.48
CA VAL A 57 3.73 12.11 9.26
C VAL A 57 2.55 11.23 8.92
N MET A 58 2.06 10.46 9.89
CA MET A 58 0.83 9.68 9.75
C MET A 58 -0.39 10.60 9.64
N ALA A 59 -1.36 10.21 8.82
CA ALA A 59 -2.64 10.90 8.76
C ALA A 59 -3.44 10.67 10.05
N HIS A 60 -3.98 11.75 10.63
CA HIS A 60 -4.80 11.68 11.85
C HIS A 60 -6.25 11.32 11.52
N THR A 61 -6.51 10.04 11.24
CA THR A 61 -7.87 9.52 11.04
C THR A 61 -8.09 8.22 11.81
N SER A 62 -9.32 7.94 12.21
CA SER A 62 -9.70 6.71 12.92
C SER A 62 -10.09 5.55 12.00
N SER A 63 -10.40 5.83 10.73
CA SER A 63 -10.95 4.85 9.78
C SER A 63 -9.97 4.40 8.70
N VAL A 64 -8.97 5.22 8.36
CA VAL A 64 -8.03 4.94 7.27
C VAL A 64 -6.60 5.09 7.77
N ARG A 65 -5.78 4.07 7.56
CA ARG A 65 -4.35 4.10 7.86
C ARG A 65 -3.59 4.54 6.62
N GLY A 66 -2.82 5.62 6.74
CA GLY A 66 -1.98 6.15 5.66
C GLY A 66 -1.12 7.32 6.12
N TRP A 67 -0.23 7.78 5.24
CA TRP A 67 0.67 8.89 5.50
C TRP A 67 0.05 10.20 5.00
N LYS A 68 0.10 11.25 5.81
CA LYS A 68 -0.15 12.63 5.38
C LYS A 68 1.04 13.17 4.58
N SER A 69 2.25 12.78 4.99
CA SER A 69 3.51 13.07 4.29
C SER A 69 4.47 11.91 4.49
N LEU A 70 5.10 11.47 3.41
CA LEU A 70 6.14 10.44 3.42
C LEU A 70 7.28 10.91 2.50
N PRO A 71 8.24 11.71 3.01
CA PRO A 71 9.31 12.26 2.19
C PRO A 71 10.22 11.15 1.64
N ALA A 72 10.53 11.25 0.36
CA ALA A 72 11.42 10.33 -0.34
C ALA A 72 12.53 11.11 -1.05
N ARG A 73 13.72 10.52 -1.12
CA ARG A 73 14.86 11.02 -1.89
C ARG A 73 15.27 9.95 -2.89
N VAL A 74 15.35 10.35 -4.16
CA VAL A 74 15.87 9.54 -5.27
C VAL A 74 17.33 9.85 -5.52
#